data_AF-A0A1L9V500-F1
#
_entry.id   AF-A0A1L9V500-F1
#
_cell.length_a   1.000
_cell.length_b   1.000
_cell.length_c   1.000
_cell.angle_alpha   90.00
_cell.angle_beta   90.00
_cell.angle_gamma   90.00
#
_symmetry.space_group_name_H-M   'P 1'
#
loop_
_entity.id
_entity.type
_entity.pdbx_description
1 polymer ?
#
loop_
_entity_poly.entity_id
_entity_poly.type
_entity_poly.pdbx_seq_one_letter_code
_entity_poly.pdbx_strand_id
1 'polypeptide(L)'
;MIVQILRENCRSREAKHEVPQALLQLVLSYNENPDLDEYEGYVITIEHTVAHVCRAVVSGMYLRNLFAHRRFSETFELHRSEPFDLRKKAGIREFVRIMAGLHWHFLKVSGKDKVELKDRKGCLV
;
A
#
# COMPACT_ATOMS: atom_id res chain seq x y z
N MET A 1 -20.81 -5.62 4.25
CA MET A 1 -19.39 -6.00 4.06
C MET A 1 -18.66 -5.70 5.36
N ILE A 2 -18.28 -6.71 6.14
CA ILE A 2 -17.54 -6.53 7.40
C ILE A 2 -16.06 -6.77 7.10
N VAL A 3 -15.29 -5.71 6.94
CA VAL A 3 -13.83 -5.79 6.81
C VAL A 3 -13.28 -6.09 8.21
N GLN A 4 -12.73 -7.28 8.42
CA GLN A 4 -12.07 -7.63 9.68
C GLN A 4 -10.65 -7.07 9.67
N ILE A 5 -10.47 -5.90 10.28
CA ILE A 5 -9.16 -5.28 10.49
C ILE A 5 -8.64 -5.81 11.83
N LEU A 6 -7.67 -6.73 11.80
CA LEU A 6 -6.97 -7.15 13.02
C LEU A 6 -6.06 -5.99 13.45
N ARG A 7 -6.58 -5.18 14.37
CA ARG A 7 -5.90 -4.05 14.99
C ARG A 7 -5.01 -4.57 16.11
N GLU A 8 -3.71 -4.70 15.88
CA GLU A 8 -2.80 -4.91 17.01
C GLU A 8 -2.40 -3.60 17.72
N ASN A 9 -2.46 -2.42 17.09
CA ASN A 9 -2.07 -1.16 17.77
C ASN A 9 -2.69 0.16 17.24
N CYS A 10 -3.76 0.11 16.45
CA CYS A 10 -4.38 1.34 15.92
C CYS A 10 -5.32 1.99 16.94
N ARG A 11 -4.92 3.13 17.52
CA ARG A 11 -5.85 4.04 18.22
C ARG A 11 -7.02 4.35 17.30
N SER A 12 -8.23 4.13 17.80
CA SER A 12 -9.39 3.73 16.99
C SER A 12 -9.95 4.76 16.00
N ARG A 13 -9.46 6.01 15.99
CA ARG A 13 -9.95 7.10 15.14
C ARG A 13 -9.15 7.31 13.85
N GLU A 14 -7.84 7.11 13.87
CA GLU A 14 -6.94 7.46 12.76
C GLU A 14 -7.02 6.45 11.60
N ALA A 15 -7.19 5.16 11.93
CA ALA A 15 -7.36 4.09 10.92
C ALA A 15 -8.65 4.22 10.08
N LYS A 16 -9.56 5.15 10.42
CA LYS A 16 -10.81 5.38 9.69
C LYS A 16 -10.56 5.85 8.26
N HIS A 17 -9.50 6.62 8.04
CA HIS A 17 -9.18 7.18 6.72
C HIS A 17 -8.06 6.42 6.01
N GLU A 18 -7.12 5.86 6.77
CA GLU A 18 -5.98 5.10 6.24
C GLU A 18 -6.43 3.80 5.56
N VAL A 19 -7.30 3.02 6.22
CA VAL A 19 -7.68 1.70 5.70
C VAL A 19 -8.44 1.80 4.36
N PRO A 20 -9.45 2.67 4.18
CA PRO A 20 -10.09 2.82 2.88
C PRO A 20 -9.13 3.28 1.78
N GLN A 21 -8.20 4.20 2.08
CA GLN A 21 -7.22 4.68 1.12
C GLN A 21 -6.22 3.60 0.71
N ALA A 22 -5.72 2.84 1.68
CA ALA A 22 -4.86 1.70 1.43
C ALA A 22 -5.58 0.62 0.61
N LEU A 23 -6.82 0.28 1.00
CA LEU A 23 -7.61 -0.73 0.31
C LEU A 23 -7.89 -0.36 -1.15
N LEU A 24 -8.13 0.93 -1.43
CA LEU A 24 -8.28 1.41 -2.80
C LEU A 24 -7.03 1.14 -3.64
N GLN A 25 -5.84 1.44 -3.12
CA GLN A 25 -4.58 1.18 -3.83
C GLN A 25 -4.37 -0.31 -4.06
N LEU A 26 -4.62 -1.14 -3.04
CA LEU A 26 -4.49 -2.60 -3.13
C LEU A 26 -5.44 -3.19 -4.18
N VAL A 27 -6.68 -2.70 -4.23
CA VAL A 27 -7.67 -3.08 -5.25
C VAL A 27 -7.21 -2.69 -6.65
N LEU A 28 -6.65 -1.49 -6.83
CA LEU A 28 -6.12 -1.06 -8.12
C LEU A 28 -4.96 -1.96 -8.56
N SER A 29 -4.01 -2.25 -7.67
CA SER A 29 -2.89 -3.16 -7.95
C SER A 29 -3.35 -4.59 -8.28
N TYR A 30 -4.38 -5.10 -7.60
CA TYR A 30 -4.97 -6.40 -7.90
C TYR A 30 -5.66 -6.44 -9.26
N ASN A 31 -6.33 -5.36 -9.66
CA ASN A 31 -6.94 -5.27 -10.98
C ASN A 31 -5.89 -5.22 -12.10
N GLU A 32 -4.73 -4.64 -11.85
CA GLU A 32 -3.62 -4.59 -12.80
C GLU A 32 -2.94 -5.96 -12.97
N ASN A 33 -2.68 -6.66 -11.87
CA ASN A 33 -2.10 -8.00 -11.88
C ASN A 33 -2.67 -8.86 -10.74
N PRO A 34 -3.65 -9.74 -11.01
CA PRO A 34 -4.31 -10.55 -9.97
C PRO A 34 -3.50 -11.77 -9.50
N ASP A 35 -2.38 -12.07 -10.17
CA ASP A 35 -1.58 -13.27 -9.94
C ASP A 35 -0.50 -13.06 -8.86
N LEU A 36 -0.37 -11.85 -8.30
CA LEU A 36 0.55 -11.61 -7.20
C LEU A 36 0.08 -12.31 -5.92
N ASP A 37 1.04 -12.87 -5.19
CA ASP A 37 0.80 -13.52 -3.89
C ASP A 37 0.54 -12.49 -2.79
N GLU A 38 1.10 -11.30 -2.91
CA GLU A 38 0.99 -10.21 -1.93
C GLU A 38 0.87 -8.85 -2.63
N TYR A 39 0.11 -7.96 -2.01
CA TYR A 39 -0.13 -6.60 -2.45
C TYR A 39 0.21 -5.63 -1.34
N GLU A 40 0.80 -4.50 -1.73
CA GLU A 40 1.19 -3.45 -0.82
C GLU A 40 0.56 -2.11 -1.21
N GLY A 41 0.12 -1.36 -0.21
CA GLY A 41 -0.42 -0.02 -0.37
C GLY A 41 0.26 0.94 0.60
N TYR A 42 0.44 2.19 0.20
CA TYR A 42 1.12 3.20 1.01
C TYR A 42 0.23 4.41 1.23
N VAL A 43 0.02 4.79 2.49
CA VAL A 43 -0.80 5.96 2.84
C VAL A 43 0.05 6.94 3.62
N ILE A 44 0.02 8.21 3.21
CA ILE A 44 0.70 9.29 3.92
C ILE A 44 -0.38 10.15 4.56
N THR A 45 -0.32 10.28 5.87
CA THR A 45 -1.22 11.14 6.63
C THR A 45 -0.43 12.32 7.17
N ILE A 46 -0.96 13.53 6.99
CA ILE A 46 -0.36 14.75 7.52
C ILE A 46 -1.41 15.44 8.38
N GLU A 47 -1.15 15.51 9.68
CA GLU A 47 -1.98 16.21 10.64
C GLU A 47 -1.22 17.40 11.20
N HIS A 48 -1.68 18.60 10.88
CA HIS A 48 -0.99 19.86 11.15
C HIS A 48 0.44 19.88 10.60
N THR A 49 1.43 19.57 11.43
CA THR A 49 2.85 19.53 11.07
C THR A 49 3.51 18.19 11.40
N VAL A 50 2.71 17.17 11.67
CA VAL A 50 3.17 15.81 11.93
C VAL A 50 2.74 14.93 10.77
N ALA A 51 3.70 14.26 10.15
CA ALA A 51 3.44 13.29 9.11
C ALA A 51 3.60 11.87 9.63
N HIS A 52 2.79 10.95 9.12
CA HIS A 52 2.98 9.51 9.27
C HIS A 52 2.92 8.86 7.90
N VAL A 53 3.64 7.75 7.77
CA VAL A 53 3.55 6.88 6.61
C VAL A 53 3.05 5.53 7.09
N CYS A 54 1.98 5.05 6.47
CA CYS A 54 1.43 3.73 6.69
C CYS A 54 1.73 2.84 5.49
N ARG A 55 2.14 1.60 5.75
CA ARG A 55 2.24 0.52 4.77
C ARG A 55 1.16 -0.51 5.10
N ALA A 56 0.26 -0.73 4.16
CA ALA A 56 -0.71 -1.79 4.21
C ALA A 56 -0.21 -2.99 3.42
N VAL A 57 -0.38 -4.19 3.95
CA VAL A 57 0.00 -5.44 3.30
C VAL A 57 -1.17 -6.40 3.37
N VAL A 58 -1.50 -7.01 2.24
CA VAL A 58 -2.53 -8.05 2.13
C VAL A 58 -2.06 -9.12 1.17
N SER A 59 -2.49 -10.35 1.39
CA SER A 59 -2.29 -11.40 0.41
C SER A 59 -3.22 -11.25 -0.80
N GLY A 60 -2.87 -11.88 -1.91
CA GLY A 60 -3.75 -12.03 -3.05
C GLY A 60 -4.98 -12.86 -2.75
N MET A 61 -4.89 -13.81 -1.82
CA MET A 61 -6.05 -14.59 -1.39
C MET A 61 -7.07 -13.71 -0.63
N TYR A 62 -6.59 -12.75 0.18
CA TYR A 62 -7.45 -11.79 0.85
C TYR A 62 -8.28 -10.99 -0.16
N LEU A 63 -7.64 -10.45 -1.20
CA LEU A 63 -8.32 -9.69 -2.26
C LEU A 63 -9.24 -10.58 -3.09
N ARG A 64 -8.82 -11.80 -3.46
CA ARG A 64 -9.69 -12.79 -4.12
C ARG A 64 -10.97 -13.05 -3.31
N ASN A 65 -10.84 -13.26 -2.01
CA ASN A 65 -11.98 -13.48 -1.13
C ASN A 65 -12.84 -12.21 -0.97
N LEU A 66 -12.23 -11.02 -0.94
CA LEU A 66 -12.93 -9.74 -0.92
C LEU A 66 -13.86 -9.58 -2.14
N PHE A 67 -13.35 -9.82 -3.34
CA PHE A 67 -14.11 -9.74 -4.59
C PHE A 67 -15.13 -10.87 -4.73
N ALA A 68 -14.82 -12.08 -4.26
CA ALA A 68 -15.74 -13.21 -4.27
C ALA A 68 -16.81 -13.18 -3.16
N HIS A 69 -16.84 -12.11 -2.35
CA HIS A 69 -17.71 -11.98 -1.17
C HIS A 69 -17.64 -13.17 -0.19
N ARG A 70 -16.45 -13.78 -0.08
CA ARG A 70 -16.18 -14.91 0.82
C ARG A 70 -15.72 -14.39 2.19
N ARG A 71 -15.76 -15.26 3.20
CA ARG A 71 -15.20 -14.94 4.52
C ARG A 71 -13.70 -14.75 4.41
N PHE A 72 -13.18 -13.76 5.12
CA PHE A 72 -11.75 -13.53 5.23
C PHE A 72 -11.15 -14.59 6.14
N SER A 73 -10.22 -15.38 5.60
CA SER A 73 -9.35 -16.27 6.37
C SER A 73 -8.01 -15.62 6.71
N GLU A 74 -7.68 -14.52 6.03
CA GLU A 74 -6.36 -13.88 6.08
C GLU A 74 -6.45 -12.45 6.58
N THR A 75 -5.34 -11.93 7.06
CA THR A 75 -5.25 -10.67 7.78
C THR A 75 -4.91 -9.50 6.88
N PHE A 76 -5.54 -8.35 7.16
CA PHE A 76 -5.11 -7.06 6.65
C PHE A 76 -4.14 -6.45 7.64
N GLU A 77 -2.88 -6.27 7.24
CA GLU A 77 -1.86 -5.67 8.10
C GLU A 77 -1.66 -4.20 7.76
N LEU A 78 -1.63 -3.35 8.79
CA LEU A 78 -1.34 -1.92 8.65
C LEU A 78 -0.20 -1.55 9.59
N HIS A 79 0.95 -1.29 8.99
CA HIS A 79 2.17 -0.87 9.68
C HIS A 79 2.28 0.64 9.61
N ARG A 80 2.41 1.32 10.74
CA ARG A 80 2.55 2.78 10.81
C ARG A 80 3.96 3.18 11.25
N SER A 81 4.53 4.16 10.57
CA SER A 81 5.80 4.76 10.97
C SER A 81 5.66 5.57 12.27
N GLU A 82 6.79 5.84 12.90
CA GLU A 82 6.88 6.90 13.90
C GLU A 82 6.46 8.27 13.29
N PRO A 83 5.90 9.18 14.11
CA PRO A 83 5.57 10.54 13.69
C PRO A 83 6.81 11.32 13.27
N PHE A 84 6.72 11.96 12.10
CA PHE A 84 7.71 12.92 11.63
C PHE A 84 7.24 14.34 11.92
N ASP A 85 7.90 15.03 12.85
CA ASP A 85 7.66 16.45 13.08
C ASP A 85 8.33 17.28 11.96
N LEU A 86 7.52 17.77 11.04
CA LEU A 86 7.93 18.56 9.88
C LEU A 86 8.42 19.96 10.25
N ARG A 87 8.32 20.39 11.51
CA ARG A 87 8.95 21.64 11.98
C ARG A 87 10.45 21.45 12.25
N LYS A 88 10.88 20.22 12.48
CA LYS A 88 12.28 19.88 12.77
C LYS A 88 12.99 19.45 11.49
N LYS A 89 14.19 19.98 11.26
CA LYS A 89 15.05 19.60 10.12
C LYS A 89 15.25 18.08 10.03
N ALA A 90 15.35 17.40 11.17
CA ALA A 90 15.46 15.94 11.21
C ALA A 90 14.20 15.25 10.69
N GLY A 91 13.00 15.68 11.12
CA GLY A 91 11.73 15.11 10.65
C GLY A 91 11.51 15.35 9.15
N ILE A 92 11.81 16.55 8.65
CA ILE A 92 11.74 16.86 7.21
C ILE A 92 12.66 15.92 6.41
N ARG A 93 13.92 15.76 6.85
CA ARG A 93 14.90 14.93 6.15
C ARG A 93 14.46 13.48 6.06
N GLU A 94 13.96 12.92 7.17
CA GLU A 94 13.49 11.53 7.19
C GLU A 94 12.25 11.35 6.32
N PHE A 95 11.30 12.30 6.41
CA PHE A 95 10.11 12.27 5.58
C PHE A 95 10.45 12.33 4.08
N VAL A 96 11.33 13.25 3.67
CA VAL A 96 11.79 13.35 2.27
C VAL A 96 12.52 12.08 1.82
N ARG A 97 13.33 11.47 2.69
CA ARG A 97 14.01 10.20 2.39
C ARG A 97 13.01 9.09 2.08
N ILE A 98 11.94 8.98 2.87
CA ILE A 98 10.88 8.00 2.63
C ILE A 98 10.13 8.32 1.33
N MET A 99 9.78 9.59 1.09
CA MET A 99 9.11 10.00 -0.15
C MET A 99 9.95 9.67 -1.40
N ALA A 100 11.25 9.91 -1.36
CA ALA A 100 12.15 9.56 -2.45
C ALA A 100 12.23 8.04 -2.66
N GLY A 101 12.29 7.27 -1.56
CA GLY A 101 12.26 5.80 -1.60
C GLY A 101 10.97 5.25 -2.21
N LEU A 102 9.81 5.79 -1.81
CA LEU A 102 8.50 5.41 -2.37
C LEU A 102 8.43 5.76 -3.86
N HIS A 103 8.84 6.97 -4.24
CA HIS A 103 8.86 7.37 -5.65
C HIS A 103 9.72 6.44 -6.50
N TRP A 104 10.91 6.07 -6.01
CA TRP A 104 11.79 5.12 -6.69
C TRP A 104 11.15 3.73 -6.80
N HIS A 105 10.49 3.26 -5.74
CA HIS A 105 9.79 1.98 -5.73
C HIS A 105 8.71 1.95 -6.81
N PHE A 106 7.84 2.97 -6.88
CA PHE A 106 6.79 3.05 -7.89
C PHE A 106 7.33 3.15 -9.32
N LEU A 107 8.43 3.89 -9.54
CA LEU A 107 9.08 3.97 -10.85
C LEU A 107 9.67 2.62 -11.28
N LYS A 108 10.24 1.85 -10.35
CA LYS A 108 10.80 0.53 -10.65
C LYS A 108 9.71 -0.48 -10.99
N VAL A 109 8.57 -0.44 -10.30
CA VAL A 109 7.40 -1.28 -10.61
C VAL A 109 6.89 -0.94 -12.01
N SER A 110 6.66 0.34 -12.30
CA SER A 110 6.21 0.82 -13.63
C SER A 110 7.19 0.50 -14.77
N GLY A 111 8.48 0.32 -14.45
CA GLY A 111 9.53 -0.02 -15.42
C GLY A 111 9.57 -1.51 -15.78
N LYS A 112 9.21 -2.41 -14.85
CA LYS A 112 9.20 -3.86 -15.09
C LYS A 112 8.07 -4.28 -16.05
N ASP A 113 6.90 -3.67 -15.91
CA ASP A 113 5.75 -3.95 -16.78
C ASP A 113 6.04 -3.61 -18.25
N LYS A 114 6.85 -2.57 -18.50
CA LYS A 114 7.23 -2.17 -19.86
C LYS A 114 8.25 -3.11 -20.52
N VAL A 115 9.05 -3.83 -19.74
CA VAL A 115 10.03 -4.79 -20.26
C VAL A 115 9.33 -6.10 -20.63
N GLU A 116 8.42 -6.61 -19.78
CA GLU A 116 7.65 -7.83 -20.09
C GLU A 116 6.67 -7.67 -21.26
N LEU A 117 6.07 -6.48 -21.42
CA LEU A 117 5.24 -6.14 -22.59
C LEU A 117 6.04 -6.07 -23.90
N LYS A 118 7.35 -5.83 -23.84
CA LYS A 118 8.23 -5.80 -25.02
C LYS A 118 8.60 -7.22 -25.47
N ASP A 119 8.83 -8.13 -24.53
CA ASP A 119 9.17 -9.53 -24.83
C ASP A 119 7.98 -10.31 -25.41
N ARG A 120 6.75 -10.04 -24.97
CA ARG A 120 5.54 -10.67 -25.57
C ARG A 120 5.22 -10.20 -26.99
N LYS A 121 5.70 -9.02 -27.41
CA LYS A 121 5.53 -8.52 -28.80
C LYS A 121 6.65 -8.95 -29.75
N GLY A 122 7.71 -9.57 -29.23
CA GLY A 122 8.84 -10.09 -30.01
C GLY A 122 8.67 -11.54 -30.48
N CYS A 123 7.60 -12.23 -30.11
CA CYS A 123 7.34 -13.63 -30.46
C CYS A 123 6.09 -13.77 -31.34
N LEU A 124 6.11 -13.10 -32.49
CA LEU A 124 5.22 -13.37 -33.62
C LEU A 124 6.05 -13.25 -34.90
N VAL A 125 6.81 -14.30 -35.21
CA VAL A 125 7.21 -14.70 -36.56
C VAL A 125 7.17 -16.22 -36.62
#